data_AF-A0A8T2UJC4-F1
#
_entry.id   AF-A0A8T2UJC4-F1
#
_cell.length_a   1.000
_cell.length_b   1.000
_cell.length_c   1.000
_cell.angle_alpha   90.00
_cell.angle_beta   90.00
_cell.angle_gamma   90.00
#
_symmetry.space_group_name_H-M   'P 1'
#
loop_
_entity.id
_entity.type
_entity.pdbx_description
1 polymer ?
#
loop_
_entity_poly.entity_id
_entity_poly.type
_entity_poly.pdbx_seq_one_letter_code
_entity_poly.pdbx_strand_id
1 'polypeptide(L)'
;MRMGLSVALRAMGLIMVSAVLFTTYNTVTLIVSPLDESRGTKFSDNEDLPNVVSPILGEQKKLLQQNNDGLHLQTRKRRLFHVAVTASDTPYNRWQCRIMYYWYRQYRDGPHSEMGGFTRILHSGRPDHLMKEIPTFIAEELPQGMDQGYVVLNRPWAFVQWLQIATFEEEYIMMAEPDHIFVKPLPNLATDELPAAFQFSYIQPLKHEKIVRKYFPEEMGPISRIDSIGNSPAIIKKSQLELIAPTWMNISLYMKNDIEADEAFGWVLEMYAYAIASSIHGVKHVLRKDFMVQPPWDLEVAEKYIIHYTYGCDYTMQGVLTYGKIGEWRFDKRSYLLSAPPRNLSLPPPGVPESVVNYF
;
A
#
# COMPACT_ATOMS: atom_id res chain seq x y z
N MET A 1 46.24 0.86 -6.36
CA MET A 1 45.51 -0.43 -6.30
C MET A 1 44.35 -0.49 -5.29
N ARG A 2 44.28 0.35 -4.23
CA ARG A 2 43.19 0.28 -3.23
C ARG A 2 41.86 0.96 -3.61
N MET A 3 41.83 1.85 -4.61
CA MET A 3 40.59 2.53 -5.05
C MET A 3 39.68 1.66 -5.95
N GLY A 4 40.25 0.71 -6.71
CA GLY A 4 39.48 -0.15 -7.62
C GLY A 4 38.66 -1.23 -6.92
N LEU A 5 39.11 -1.70 -5.75
CA LEU A 5 38.43 -2.76 -5.00
C LEU A 5 37.11 -2.29 -4.36
N SER A 6 37.05 -1.03 -3.91
CA SER A 6 35.86 -0.44 -3.26
C SER A 6 34.70 -0.24 -4.24
N VAL A 7 34.99 0.13 -5.49
CA VAL A 7 33.98 0.29 -6.54
C VAL A 7 33.46 -1.08 -6.99
N ALA A 8 34.34 -2.08 -7.11
CA ALA A 8 33.96 -3.45 -7.44
C ALA A 8 33.06 -4.10 -6.37
N LEU A 9 33.35 -3.88 -5.08
CA LEU A 9 32.53 -4.35 -3.97
C LEU A 9 31.13 -3.70 -3.92
N ARG A 10 31.04 -2.40 -4.23
CA ARG A 10 29.73 -1.70 -4.35
C ARG A 10 28.93 -2.18 -5.57
N ALA A 11 29.60 -2.45 -6.69
CA ALA A 11 28.96 -3.00 -7.88
C ALA A 11 28.48 -4.45 -7.65
N MET A 12 29.26 -5.29 -6.98
CA MET A 12 28.84 -6.65 -6.60
C MET A 12 27.68 -6.65 -5.60
N GLY A 13 27.66 -5.71 -4.65
CA GLY A 13 26.53 -5.52 -3.73
C GLY A 13 25.24 -5.13 -4.47
N LEU A 14 25.32 -4.22 -5.45
CA LEU A 14 24.17 -3.86 -6.30
C LEU A 14 23.68 -5.04 -7.15
N ILE A 15 24.60 -5.84 -7.69
CA ILE A 15 24.28 -7.03 -8.50
C ILE A 15 23.61 -8.11 -7.63
N MET A 16 24.07 -8.32 -6.39
CA MET A 16 23.43 -9.27 -5.47
C MET A 16 22.03 -8.82 -5.02
N VAL A 17 21.84 -7.54 -4.70
CA VAL A 17 20.51 -6.99 -4.36
C VAL A 17 19.55 -7.10 -5.56
N SER A 18 20.06 -6.87 -6.77
CA SER A 18 19.27 -7.03 -8.01
C SER A 18 18.91 -8.50 -8.28
N ALA A 19 19.82 -9.44 -8.00
CA ALA A 19 19.59 -10.86 -8.15
C ALA A 19 18.53 -11.39 -7.18
N VAL A 20 18.55 -10.95 -5.91
CA VAL A 20 17.54 -11.32 -4.88
C VAL A 20 16.15 -10.79 -5.24
N LEU A 21 16.07 -9.57 -5.80
CA LEU A 21 14.81 -9.03 -6.34
C LEU A 21 14.31 -9.79 -7.57
N PHE A 22 15.21 -10.34 -8.39
CA PHE A 22 14.87 -11.11 -9.59
C PHE A 22 14.37 -12.53 -9.26
N THR A 23 15.00 -13.24 -8.32
CA THR A 23 14.53 -14.56 -7.88
C THR A 23 13.19 -14.46 -7.17
N THR A 24 12.99 -13.45 -6.31
CA THR A 24 11.70 -13.23 -5.65
C THR A 24 10.59 -12.83 -6.62
N TYR A 25 10.88 -12.04 -7.67
CA TYR A 25 9.92 -11.74 -8.75
C TYR A 25 9.41 -13.01 -9.44
N ASN A 26 10.30 -13.94 -9.79
CA ASN A 26 9.91 -15.20 -10.43
C ASN A 26 9.13 -16.11 -9.48
N THR A 27 9.46 -16.14 -8.18
CA THR A 27 8.72 -16.92 -7.18
C THR A 27 7.32 -16.35 -6.93
N VAL A 28 7.16 -15.03 -6.87
CA VAL A 28 5.84 -14.38 -6.70
C VAL A 28 4.93 -14.64 -7.92
N THR A 29 5.48 -14.60 -9.14
CA THR A 29 4.71 -14.89 -10.36
C THR A 29 4.19 -16.33 -10.40
N LEU A 30 4.94 -17.28 -9.82
CA LEU A 30 4.54 -18.69 -9.70
C LEU A 30 3.47 -18.92 -8.62
N ILE A 31 3.50 -18.16 -7.51
CA ILE A 31 2.53 -18.28 -6.42
C ILE A 31 1.16 -17.66 -6.78
N VAL A 32 1.15 -16.67 -7.68
CA VAL A 32 -0.06 -15.90 -8.07
C VAL A 32 -0.80 -16.50 -9.29
N SER A 33 -0.34 -17.63 -9.84
CA SER A 33 -1.07 -18.32 -10.92
C SER A 33 -2.43 -18.84 -10.41
N PRO A 34 -3.57 -18.52 -11.07
CA PRO A 34 -4.87 -19.03 -10.64
C PRO A 34 -4.90 -20.55 -10.82
N LEU A 35 -5.07 -21.29 -9.72
CA LEU A 35 -5.51 -22.67 -9.79
C LEU A 35 -6.97 -22.68 -10.27
N ASP A 36 -7.16 -23.41 -11.36
CA ASP A 36 -8.40 -23.67 -12.11
C ASP A 36 -9.54 -24.17 -11.18
N GLU A 37 -10.48 -23.30 -10.81
CA GLU A 37 -11.75 -23.69 -10.19
C GLU A 37 -12.83 -23.89 -11.26
N SER A 38 -12.70 -24.99 -12.00
CA SER A 38 -13.77 -25.53 -12.84
C SER A 38 -14.27 -26.86 -12.27
N ARG A 39 -15.25 -26.80 -11.35
CA ARG A 39 -16.22 -27.88 -11.09
C ARG A 39 -17.39 -27.39 -10.23
N GLY A 40 -18.46 -26.99 -10.92
CA GLY A 40 -19.74 -26.70 -10.31
C GLY A 40 -20.45 -27.96 -9.83
N THR A 41 -21.16 -27.84 -8.70
CA THR A 41 -22.24 -28.73 -8.30
C THR A 41 -23.53 -27.91 -8.24
N LYS A 42 -24.48 -28.32 -9.08
CA LYS A 42 -25.84 -27.80 -9.14
C LYS A 42 -26.58 -28.11 -7.83
N PHE A 43 -27.27 -27.12 -7.28
CA PHE A 43 -28.49 -27.34 -6.52
C PHE A 43 -29.61 -26.55 -7.19
N SER A 44 -30.65 -27.26 -7.60
CA SER A 44 -31.94 -26.71 -7.99
C SER A 44 -32.62 -26.14 -6.75
N ASP A 45 -33.48 -25.13 -6.93
CA ASP A 45 -34.88 -25.22 -6.53
C ASP A 45 -35.70 -24.18 -7.30
N ASN A 46 -36.77 -24.66 -7.93
CA ASN A 46 -37.85 -23.87 -8.50
C ASN A 46 -38.76 -23.40 -7.36
N GLU A 47 -39.23 -22.16 -7.40
CA GLU A 47 -40.63 -21.85 -7.08
C GLU A 47 -41.01 -20.48 -7.67
N ASP A 48 -42.00 -20.50 -8.56
CA ASP A 48 -42.66 -19.35 -9.15
C ASP A 48 -43.57 -18.65 -8.11
N LEU A 49 -43.40 -17.33 -7.91
CA LEU A 49 -44.41 -16.48 -7.28
C LEU A 49 -44.55 -15.14 -8.02
N PRO A 50 -45.78 -14.65 -8.29
CA PRO A 50 -46.01 -13.45 -9.08
C PRO A 50 -45.72 -12.16 -8.28
N ASN A 51 -44.99 -11.24 -8.92
CA ASN A 51 -44.70 -9.89 -8.44
C ASN A 51 -45.99 -9.06 -8.31
N VAL A 52 -46.49 -8.86 -7.08
CA VAL A 52 -47.43 -7.79 -6.75
C VAL A 52 -46.72 -6.78 -5.86
N VAL A 53 -46.07 -5.79 -6.47
CA VAL A 53 -45.56 -4.63 -5.74
C VAL A 53 -46.72 -3.64 -5.57
N SER A 54 -47.24 -3.54 -4.33
CA SER A 54 -48.27 -2.56 -3.98
C SER A 54 -47.77 -1.11 -4.17
N PRO A 55 -48.55 -0.20 -4.79
CA PRO A 55 -48.16 1.19 -5.04
C PRO A 55 -47.71 1.97 -3.78
N ILE A 56 -48.16 1.54 -2.60
CA ILE A 56 -47.89 2.17 -1.31
C ILE A 56 -46.41 2.01 -0.88
N LEU A 57 -45.77 0.91 -1.27
CA LEU A 57 -44.35 0.66 -0.92
C LEU A 57 -43.39 1.52 -1.77
N GLY A 58 -43.81 1.90 -2.98
CA GLY A 58 -43.07 2.83 -3.85
C GLY A 58 -43.07 4.26 -3.33
N GLU A 59 -44.19 4.72 -2.77
CA GLU A 59 -44.30 6.05 -2.15
C GLU A 59 -43.53 6.15 -0.82
N GLN A 60 -43.53 5.09 0.01
CA GLN A 60 -42.70 5.05 1.22
C GLN A 60 -41.21 5.12 0.91
N LYS A 61 -40.73 4.44 -0.14
CA LYS A 61 -39.32 4.55 -0.58
C LYS A 61 -38.97 5.96 -1.08
N LYS A 62 -39.89 6.63 -1.79
CA LYS A 62 -39.69 8.02 -2.24
C LYS A 62 -39.68 9.01 -1.07
N LEU A 63 -40.54 8.84 -0.07
CA LEU A 63 -40.58 9.71 1.11
C LEU A 63 -39.36 9.49 2.02
N LEU A 64 -38.84 8.26 2.11
CA LEU A 64 -37.57 7.98 2.80
C LEU A 64 -36.35 8.51 2.04
N GLN A 65 -36.36 8.50 0.70
CA GLN A 65 -35.31 9.15 -0.11
C GLN A 65 -35.36 10.68 0.00
N GLN A 66 -36.54 11.29 -0.09
CA GLN A 66 -36.71 12.75 0.01
C GLN A 66 -36.39 13.28 1.41
N ASN A 67 -36.64 12.51 2.47
CA ASN A 67 -36.23 12.87 3.84
C ASN A 67 -34.71 12.69 4.08
N ASN A 68 -34.01 11.85 3.31
CA ASN A 68 -32.55 11.72 3.39
C ASN A 68 -31.82 12.83 2.62
N ASP A 69 -32.40 13.36 1.54
CA ASP A 69 -31.81 14.46 0.77
C ASP A 69 -31.91 15.81 1.52
N GLY A 70 -32.89 15.96 2.43
CA GLY A 70 -33.14 17.19 3.21
C GLY A 70 -32.45 17.27 4.58
N LEU A 71 -31.82 16.20 5.07
CA LEU A 71 -31.27 16.12 6.44
C LEU A 71 -29.72 16.10 6.49
N HIS A 72 -29.03 16.32 5.37
CA HIS A 72 -27.56 16.15 5.28
C HIS A 72 -26.73 17.44 5.17
N LEU A 73 -27.28 18.60 5.59
CA LEU A 73 -26.52 19.85 5.71
C LEU A 73 -26.20 20.26 7.15
N GLN A 74 -26.08 19.28 8.06
CA GLN A 74 -25.02 19.43 9.06
C GLN A 74 -23.71 19.16 8.32
N THR A 75 -22.94 20.22 8.06
CA THR A 75 -21.58 20.10 7.53
C THR A 75 -20.79 19.19 8.47
N ARG A 76 -20.71 17.89 8.15
CA ARG A 76 -19.84 16.95 8.87
C ARG A 76 -18.46 17.58 8.80
N LYS A 77 -17.88 17.88 9.96
CA LYS A 77 -16.52 18.43 10.06
C LYS A 77 -15.62 17.52 9.21
N ARG A 78 -14.95 18.10 8.21
CA ARG A 78 -14.01 17.34 7.34
C ARG A 78 -12.97 16.69 8.25
N ARG A 79 -12.80 15.38 8.12
CA ARG A 79 -11.84 14.58 8.88
C ARG A 79 -10.58 14.46 8.06
N LEU A 80 -9.85 15.57 7.93
CA LEU A 80 -8.66 15.62 7.10
C LEU A 80 -7.62 14.60 7.57
N PHE A 81 -6.92 13.98 6.63
CA PHE A 81 -5.77 13.13 6.90
C PHE A 81 -4.49 13.70 6.29
N HIS A 82 -3.39 13.62 7.05
CA HIS A 82 -2.06 13.95 6.57
C HIS A 82 -1.48 12.77 5.77
N VAL A 83 -1.06 12.99 4.54
CA VAL A 83 -0.42 11.95 3.73
C VAL A 83 1.05 11.81 4.15
N ALA A 84 1.45 10.64 4.60
CA ALA A 84 2.82 10.32 4.98
C ALA A 84 3.38 9.23 4.07
N VAL A 85 4.44 9.56 3.32
CA VAL A 85 5.15 8.61 2.46
C VAL A 85 6.57 8.38 2.96
N THR A 86 6.93 7.14 3.23
CA THR A 86 8.32 6.78 3.58
C THR A 86 9.15 6.53 2.34
N ALA A 87 10.36 7.08 2.29
CA ALA A 87 11.23 6.95 1.12
C ALA A 87 12.72 6.98 1.48
N SER A 88 13.53 6.31 0.66
CA SER A 88 14.98 6.49 0.64
C SER A 88 15.41 7.66 -0.24
N ASP A 89 16.68 8.07 -0.16
CA ASP A 89 17.28 9.08 -1.05
C ASP A 89 17.72 8.50 -2.41
N THR A 90 17.33 7.28 -2.76
CA THR A 90 17.71 6.67 -4.04
C THR A 90 17.05 7.39 -5.23
N PRO A 91 17.69 7.45 -6.42
CA PRO A 91 17.06 7.97 -7.62
C PRO A 91 15.69 7.32 -7.88
N TYR A 92 15.61 6.01 -7.64
CA TYR A 92 14.39 5.22 -7.70
C TYR A 92 13.24 5.82 -6.87
N ASN A 93 13.39 6.01 -5.56
CA ASN A 93 12.31 6.59 -4.76
C ASN A 93 12.09 8.08 -5.02
N ARG A 94 13.13 8.83 -5.41
CA ARG A 94 13.00 10.26 -5.71
C ARG A 94 11.98 10.52 -6.81
N TRP A 95 12.10 9.85 -7.95
CA TRP A 95 11.16 10.09 -9.06
C TRP A 95 9.75 9.62 -8.72
N GLN A 96 9.62 8.49 -8.00
CA GLN A 96 8.33 7.95 -7.55
C GLN A 96 7.60 8.94 -6.62
N CYS A 97 8.30 9.44 -5.57
CA CYS A 97 7.75 10.44 -4.66
C CYS A 97 7.32 11.72 -5.39
N ARG A 98 8.07 12.14 -6.42
CA ARG A 98 7.75 13.34 -7.18
C ARG A 98 6.46 13.17 -8.01
N ILE A 99 6.26 12.00 -8.62
CA ILE A 99 5.01 11.67 -9.34
C ILE A 99 3.84 11.60 -8.36
N MET A 100 3.99 10.88 -7.25
CA MET A 100 2.97 10.80 -6.21
C MET A 100 2.58 12.19 -5.69
N TYR A 101 3.58 13.04 -5.37
CA TYR A 101 3.33 14.38 -4.86
C TYR A 101 2.63 15.27 -5.89
N TYR A 102 3.00 15.17 -7.18
CA TYR A 102 2.29 15.86 -8.26
C TYR A 102 0.80 15.52 -8.25
N TRP A 103 0.44 14.24 -8.21
CA TRP A 103 -0.96 13.80 -8.23
C TRP A 103 -1.70 14.11 -6.93
N TYR A 104 -1.04 14.03 -5.77
CA TYR A 104 -1.55 14.56 -4.52
C TYR A 104 -1.97 16.03 -4.68
N ARG A 105 -1.11 16.87 -5.29
CA ARG A 105 -1.42 18.29 -5.51
C ARG A 105 -2.60 18.51 -6.44
N GLN A 106 -2.82 17.65 -7.44
CA GLN A 106 -3.96 17.76 -8.35
C GLN A 106 -5.29 17.46 -7.64
N TYR A 107 -5.31 16.48 -6.74
CA TYR A 107 -6.56 15.95 -6.18
C TYR A 107 -6.88 16.43 -4.76
N ARG A 108 -5.91 16.96 -4.01
CA ARG A 108 -6.12 17.32 -2.59
C ARG A 108 -7.25 18.33 -2.37
N ASP A 109 -7.40 19.30 -3.27
CA ASP A 109 -8.37 20.40 -3.16
C ASP A 109 -9.64 20.10 -3.99
N GLY A 110 -9.77 18.88 -4.52
CA GLY A 110 -10.92 18.47 -5.31
C GLY A 110 -12.19 18.24 -4.47
N PRO A 111 -13.36 18.17 -5.11
CA PRO A 111 -14.63 17.94 -4.43
C PRO A 111 -14.59 16.65 -3.59
N HIS A 112 -15.11 16.72 -2.36
CA HIS A 112 -15.16 15.60 -1.41
C HIS A 112 -13.80 15.03 -0.97
N SER A 113 -12.68 15.64 -1.36
CA SER A 113 -11.36 15.29 -0.80
C SER A 113 -11.35 15.52 0.71
N GLU A 114 -10.69 14.65 1.46
CA GLU A 114 -10.28 14.91 2.84
C GLU A 114 -8.75 14.78 2.98
N MET A 115 -8.02 14.93 1.87
CA MET A 115 -6.56 15.01 1.88
C MET A 115 -6.14 16.36 2.49
N GLY A 116 -5.39 16.31 3.59
CA GLY A 116 -4.78 17.46 4.25
C GLY A 116 -3.34 17.67 3.76
N GLY A 117 -2.41 17.87 4.69
CA GLY A 117 -0.98 18.00 4.43
C GLY A 117 -0.31 16.76 3.83
N PHE A 118 0.95 16.92 3.45
CA PHE A 118 1.78 15.84 2.90
C PHE A 118 3.18 15.94 3.48
N THR A 119 3.72 14.83 3.95
CA THR A 119 5.12 14.71 4.36
C THR A 119 5.77 13.50 3.69
N ARG A 120 6.91 13.74 3.04
CA ARG A 120 7.87 12.68 2.72
C ARG A 120 8.77 12.44 3.92
N ILE A 121 8.68 11.27 4.52
CA ILE A 121 9.55 10.83 5.61
C ILE A 121 10.78 10.17 4.98
N LEU A 122 11.86 10.95 4.84
CA LEU A 122 13.11 10.55 4.21
C LEU A 122 14.00 9.82 5.24
N HIS A 123 14.06 8.49 5.14
CA HIS A 123 14.72 7.64 6.12
C HIS A 123 16.16 7.28 5.73
N SER A 124 16.89 8.24 5.15
CA SER A 124 18.29 8.11 4.76
C SER A 124 19.27 8.88 5.65
N GLY A 125 18.79 9.48 6.74
CA GLY A 125 19.59 10.29 7.67
C GLY A 125 20.22 11.57 7.08
N ARG A 126 19.89 11.94 5.85
CA ARG A 126 20.48 13.10 5.16
C ARG A 126 19.51 13.79 4.21
N PRO A 127 19.64 15.12 4.02
CA PRO A 127 18.80 15.86 3.09
C PRO A 127 19.08 15.49 1.65
N ASP A 128 18.08 15.70 0.78
CA ASP A 128 18.26 15.68 -0.68
C ASP A 128 17.64 16.93 -1.34
N HIS A 129 17.79 17.05 -2.66
CA HIS A 129 17.30 18.22 -3.39
C HIS A 129 15.76 18.29 -3.50
N LEU A 130 15.04 17.18 -3.33
CA LEU A 130 13.57 17.16 -3.41
C LEU A 130 12.92 17.84 -2.21
N MET A 131 13.65 18.07 -1.12
CA MET A 131 13.15 18.87 0.01
C MET A 131 12.78 20.31 -0.37
N LYS A 132 13.27 20.81 -1.51
CA LYS A 132 12.88 22.10 -2.08
C LYS A 132 11.49 22.09 -2.73
N GLU A 133 10.97 20.90 -3.05
CA GLU A 133 9.72 20.70 -3.79
C GLU A 133 8.64 20.02 -2.92
N ILE A 134 9.05 19.04 -2.09
CA ILE A 134 8.17 18.19 -1.30
C ILE A 134 8.46 18.43 0.19
N PRO A 135 7.45 18.78 1.02
CA PRO A 135 7.64 18.87 2.46
C PRO A 135 8.21 17.55 2.98
N THR A 136 9.36 17.62 3.64
CA THR A 136 10.16 16.44 3.98
C THR A 136 10.58 16.49 5.44
N PHE A 137 10.40 15.38 6.15
CA PHE A 137 11.01 15.11 7.43
C PHE A 137 12.21 14.18 7.22
N ILE A 138 13.37 14.50 7.78
CA ILE A 138 14.55 13.62 7.73
C ILE A 138 14.52 12.75 8.98
N ALA A 139 14.41 11.44 8.77
CA ALA A 139 14.54 10.44 9.83
C ALA A 139 15.96 9.85 9.79
N GLU A 140 16.53 9.65 10.98
CA GLU A 140 17.76 8.90 11.15
C GLU A 140 17.57 7.45 10.73
N GLU A 141 18.62 6.85 10.15
CA GLU A 141 18.64 5.43 9.83
C GLU A 141 18.70 4.60 11.12
N LEU A 142 18.32 3.33 11.02
CA LEU A 142 18.65 2.35 12.04
C LEU A 142 20.18 2.24 12.21
N PRO A 143 20.67 1.94 13.43
CA PRO A 143 22.09 1.66 13.64
C PRO A 143 22.63 0.63 12.64
N GLN A 144 23.87 0.85 12.19
CA GLN A 144 24.50 0.02 11.16
C GLN A 144 24.39 -1.47 11.48
N GLY A 145 23.88 -2.25 10.51
CA GLY A 145 23.75 -3.70 10.60
C GLY A 145 22.47 -4.19 11.28
N MET A 146 21.70 -3.31 11.94
CA MET A 146 20.44 -3.70 12.59
C MET A 146 19.36 -4.09 11.57
N ASP A 147 19.39 -3.49 10.38
CA ASP A 147 18.47 -3.82 9.29
C ASP A 147 18.83 -5.13 8.56
N GLN A 148 20.04 -5.67 8.79
CA GLN A 148 20.55 -6.87 8.12
C GLN A 148 20.42 -6.82 6.59
N GLY A 149 20.54 -5.63 5.99
CA GLY A 149 20.35 -5.39 4.55
C GLY A 149 18.89 -5.35 4.10
N TYR A 150 17.92 -5.55 4.98
CA TYR A 150 16.49 -5.36 4.73
C TYR A 150 16.09 -3.93 5.07
N VAL A 151 16.37 -3.01 4.13
CA VAL A 151 16.20 -1.55 4.28
C VAL A 151 14.80 -1.11 4.70
N VAL A 152 13.78 -1.95 4.46
CA VAL A 152 12.38 -1.72 4.82
C VAL A 152 12.21 -1.53 6.34
N LEU A 153 13.10 -2.07 7.18
CA LEU A 153 13.05 -1.85 8.63
C LEU A 153 13.24 -0.39 9.06
N ASN A 154 13.82 0.46 8.19
CA ASN A 154 13.90 1.90 8.47
C ASN A 154 12.52 2.58 8.44
N ARG A 155 11.51 1.98 7.81
CA ARG A 155 10.15 2.54 7.71
C ARG A 155 9.47 2.70 9.09
N PRO A 156 9.28 1.64 9.90
CA PRO A 156 8.67 1.80 11.22
C PRO A 156 9.49 2.74 12.11
N TRP A 157 10.83 2.70 12.01
CA TRP A 157 11.69 3.61 12.76
C TRP A 157 11.49 5.09 12.37
N ALA A 158 11.33 5.34 11.07
CA ALA A 158 11.07 6.68 10.56
C ALA A 158 9.71 7.21 11.01
N PHE A 159 8.68 6.35 11.08
CA PHE A 159 7.38 6.73 11.65
C PHE A 159 7.47 7.06 13.14
N VAL A 160 8.20 6.28 13.93
CA VAL A 160 8.42 6.59 15.37
C VAL A 160 9.01 7.99 15.54
N GLN A 161 10.09 8.30 14.81
CA GLN A 161 10.73 9.62 14.86
C GLN A 161 9.81 10.74 14.38
N TRP A 162 9.13 10.52 13.24
CA TRP A 162 8.25 11.53 12.65
C TRP A 162 7.06 11.86 13.55
N LEU A 163 6.42 10.86 14.16
CA LEU A 163 5.29 11.08 15.07
C LEU A 163 5.69 11.83 16.34
N GLN A 164 6.91 11.62 16.84
CA GLN A 164 7.43 12.30 18.04
C GLN A 164 7.79 13.77 17.79
N ILE A 165 8.25 14.10 16.59
CA ILE A 165 8.90 15.39 16.31
C ILE A 165 8.04 16.30 15.42
N ALA A 166 7.36 15.74 14.42
CA ALA A 166 6.65 16.53 13.44
C ALA A 166 5.33 17.08 14.00
N THR A 167 5.03 18.31 13.59
CA THR A 167 3.78 19.00 13.93
C THR A 167 2.95 19.20 12.66
N PHE A 168 1.69 18.79 12.73
CA PHE A 168 0.69 18.94 11.67
C PHE A 168 -0.70 18.90 12.32
N GLU A 169 -1.69 19.51 11.66
CA GLU A 169 -3.00 19.80 12.25
C GLU A 169 -3.98 18.62 12.12
N GLU A 170 -3.75 17.71 11.18
CA GLU A 170 -4.67 16.62 10.91
C GLU A 170 -4.65 15.54 12.00
N GLU A 171 -5.84 15.11 12.42
CA GLU A 171 -6.02 14.04 13.42
C GLU A 171 -5.83 12.63 12.83
N TYR A 172 -5.84 12.52 11.50
CA TYR A 172 -5.67 11.27 10.77
C TYR A 172 -4.41 11.32 9.92
N ILE A 173 -3.84 10.14 9.65
CA ILE A 173 -2.66 9.96 8.82
C ILE A 173 -3.01 8.90 7.78
N MET A 174 -2.74 9.21 6.51
CA MET A 174 -2.68 8.21 5.46
C MET A 174 -1.23 7.77 5.27
N MET A 175 -0.93 6.53 5.64
CA MET A 175 0.34 5.89 5.29
C MET A 175 0.29 5.47 3.83
N ALA A 176 1.30 5.86 3.05
CA ALA A 176 1.38 5.63 1.62
C ALA A 176 2.80 5.19 1.19
N GLU A 177 2.92 4.60 0.00
CA GLU A 177 4.19 4.23 -0.61
C GLU A 177 4.56 5.15 -1.79
N PRO A 178 5.86 5.30 -2.13
CA PRO A 178 6.30 6.14 -3.24
C PRO A 178 5.66 5.78 -4.58
N ASP A 179 5.30 4.51 -4.78
CA ASP A 179 4.67 3.97 -5.98
C ASP A 179 3.14 3.97 -5.97
N HIS A 180 2.54 4.83 -5.15
CA HIS A 180 1.13 5.16 -5.22
C HIS A 180 0.89 6.38 -6.14
N ILE A 181 -0.12 6.29 -7.00
CA ILE A 181 -0.65 7.41 -7.78
C ILE A 181 -2.10 7.65 -7.35
N PHE A 182 -2.40 8.85 -6.85
CA PHE A 182 -3.78 9.28 -6.67
C PHE A 182 -4.42 9.54 -8.03
N VAL A 183 -5.62 9.02 -8.26
CA VAL A 183 -6.34 9.17 -9.54
C VAL A 183 -7.63 9.98 -9.41
N LYS A 184 -8.02 10.34 -8.18
CA LYS A 184 -9.18 11.17 -7.86
C LYS A 184 -9.06 11.74 -6.44
N PRO A 185 -9.90 12.73 -6.06
CA PRO A 185 -10.04 13.17 -4.67
C PRO A 185 -10.35 12.01 -3.71
N LEU A 186 -9.58 11.88 -2.63
CA LEU A 186 -9.72 10.78 -1.67
C LEU A 186 -10.41 11.28 -0.38
N PRO A 187 -11.63 10.82 -0.05
CA PRO A 187 -12.23 11.06 1.26
C PRO A 187 -11.54 10.21 2.33
N ASN A 188 -11.75 10.56 3.61
CA ASN A 188 -11.25 9.77 4.72
C ASN A 188 -12.09 8.50 4.85
N LEU A 189 -11.49 7.39 4.41
CA LEU A 189 -12.11 6.07 4.40
C LEU A 189 -12.27 5.44 5.79
N ALA A 190 -11.61 6.01 6.82
CA ALA A 190 -11.68 5.55 8.20
C ALA A 190 -12.92 6.11 8.94
N THR A 191 -13.31 5.45 10.03
CA THR A 191 -14.27 5.97 11.01
C THR A 191 -13.54 6.60 12.20
N ASP A 192 -14.26 7.00 13.23
CA ASP A 192 -13.64 7.55 14.43
C ASP A 192 -13.08 6.41 15.31
N GLU A 193 -13.58 5.19 15.10
CA GLU A 193 -13.25 3.98 15.85
C GLU A 193 -12.28 3.09 15.06
N LEU A 194 -12.52 2.95 13.75
CA LEU A 194 -11.85 1.97 12.90
C LEU A 194 -11.03 2.66 11.80
N PRO A 195 -9.71 2.47 11.79
CA PRO A 195 -8.87 2.79 10.63
C PRO A 195 -9.32 2.05 9.38
N ALA A 196 -8.97 2.57 8.21
CA ALA A 196 -9.21 1.90 6.93
C ALA A 196 -7.88 1.40 6.35
N ALA A 197 -7.82 0.17 5.86
CA ALA A 197 -6.61 -0.36 5.22
C ALA A 197 -6.96 -1.24 4.02
N PHE A 198 -6.04 -1.32 3.08
CA PHE A 198 -6.15 -2.28 1.97
C PHE A 198 -5.86 -3.71 2.46
N GLN A 199 -6.64 -4.67 1.96
CA GLN A 199 -6.47 -6.08 2.29
C GLN A 199 -5.45 -6.74 1.36
N PHE A 200 -4.43 -7.37 1.94
CA PHE A 200 -3.44 -8.14 1.21
C PHE A 200 -3.71 -9.64 1.39
N SER A 201 -4.11 -10.31 0.31
CA SER A 201 -4.48 -11.74 0.33
C SER A 201 -3.34 -12.67 0.74
N TYR A 202 -2.08 -12.24 0.56
CA TYR A 202 -0.88 -12.97 0.95
C TYR A 202 -0.48 -12.79 2.42
N ILE A 203 -1.10 -11.86 3.17
CA ILE A 203 -0.93 -11.74 4.62
C ILE A 203 -1.94 -12.68 5.28
N GLN A 204 -1.49 -13.86 5.71
CA GLN A 204 -2.33 -14.96 6.16
C GLN A 204 -1.91 -15.45 7.56
N PRO A 205 -2.15 -14.67 8.64
CA PRO A 205 -1.70 -15.01 10.00
C PRO A 205 -2.11 -16.42 10.45
N LEU A 206 -3.32 -16.86 10.11
CA LEU A 206 -3.85 -18.19 10.45
C LEU A 206 -3.02 -19.35 9.86
N LYS A 207 -2.41 -19.16 8.68
CA LYS A 207 -1.55 -20.20 8.07
C LYS A 207 -0.17 -20.29 8.72
N HIS A 208 0.22 -19.27 9.48
CA HIS A 208 1.52 -19.17 10.13
C HIS A 208 1.39 -19.16 11.66
N GLU A 209 0.35 -19.81 12.20
CA GLU A 209 0.00 -19.73 13.63
C GLU A 209 1.20 -19.94 14.56
N LYS A 210 1.96 -21.02 14.37
CA LYS A 210 3.13 -21.32 15.20
C LYS A 210 4.15 -20.18 15.26
N ILE A 211 4.40 -19.51 14.14
CA ILE A 211 5.35 -18.39 14.05
C ILE A 211 4.71 -17.13 14.65
N VAL A 212 3.46 -16.84 14.29
CA VAL A 212 2.72 -15.67 14.78
C VAL A 212 2.60 -15.68 16.31
N ARG A 213 2.41 -16.84 16.95
CA ARG A 213 2.30 -16.97 18.41
C ARG A 213 3.55 -16.51 19.18
N LYS A 214 4.72 -16.46 18.54
CA LYS A 214 5.93 -15.86 19.17
C LYS A 214 5.79 -14.36 19.41
N TYR A 215 4.92 -13.69 18.64
CA TYR A 215 4.74 -12.23 18.63
C TYR A 215 3.32 -11.82 19.05
N PHE A 216 2.36 -12.74 18.99
CA PHE A 216 0.98 -12.57 19.45
C PHE A 216 0.56 -13.77 20.32
N PRO A 217 1.00 -13.79 21.60
CA PRO A 217 0.72 -14.87 22.54
C PRO A 217 -0.79 -15.15 22.72
N GLU A 218 -1.14 -16.32 23.24
CA GLU A 218 -2.55 -16.74 23.39
C GLU A 218 -3.37 -15.79 24.25
N GLU A 219 -2.76 -15.20 25.28
CA GLU A 219 -3.37 -14.21 26.16
C GLU A 219 -3.79 -12.91 25.44
N MET A 220 -3.21 -12.60 24.28
CA MET A 220 -3.61 -11.45 23.45
C MET A 220 -4.88 -11.74 22.63
N GLY A 221 -5.28 -13.01 22.53
CA GLY A 221 -6.50 -13.48 21.90
C GLY A 221 -6.27 -14.37 20.67
N PRO A 222 -7.34 -14.66 19.90
CA PRO A 222 -7.24 -15.53 18.74
C PRO A 222 -6.56 -14.83 17.56
N ILE A 223 -5.82 -15.60 16.75
CA ILE A 223 -5.10 -15.11 15.57
C ILE A 223 -6.03 -14.47 14.53
N SER A 224 -7.30 -14.88 14.49
CA SER A 224 -8.34 -14.26 13.64
C SER A 224 -8.58 -12.78 13.94
N ARG A 225 -8.07 -12.24 15.05
CA ARG A 225 -8.08 -10.80 15.31
C ARG A 225 -7.11 -10.04 14.42
N ILE A 226 -6.04 -10.68 13.94
CA ILE A 226 -5.02 -10.06 13.10
C ILE A 226 -5.57 -9.87 11.69
N ASP A 227 -5.67 -8.61 11.27
CA ASP A 227 -6.12 -8.24 9.94
C ASP A 227 -5.10 -8.66 8.86
N SER A 228 -5.58 -9.12 7.71
CA SER A 228 -4.76 -9.39 6.52
C SER A 228 -4.35 -8.10 5.82
N ILE A 229 -3.55 -7.28 6.49
CA ILE A 229 -3.14 -5.94 6.05
C ILE A 229 -1.62 -5.75 6.17
N GLY A 230 -1.10 -4.69 5.55
CA GLY A 230 0.16 -4.08 5.91
C GLY A 230 -0.05 -2.63 6.35
N ASN A 231 1.03 -1.88 6.51
CA ASN A 231 0.97 -0.47 6.91
C ASN A 231 0.36 0.45 5.83
N SER A 232 0.41 0.08 4.54
CA SER A 232 0.09 0.98 3.44
C SER A 232 -0.64 0.28 2.28
N PRO A 233 -1.64 0.92 1.64
CA PRO A 233 -2.26 2.16 2.08
C PRO A 233 -3.18 1.92 3.30
N ALA A 234 -3.08 2.80 4.28
CA ALA A 234 -3.96 2.81 5.45
C ALA A 234 -4.24 4.25 5.91
N ILE A 235 -5.48 4.55 6.33
CA ILE A 235 -5.85 5.80 7.00
C ILE A 235 -6.17 5.47 8.45
N ILE A 236 -5.44 6.07 9.38
CA ILE A 236 -5.48 5.77 10.81
C ILE A 236 -5.44 7.06 11.63
N LYS A 237 -6.07 7.09 12.81
CA LYS A 237 -5.92 8.23 13.73
C LYS A 237 -4.47 8.35 14.18
N LYS A 238 -3.95 9.57 14.26
CA LYS A 238 -2.61 9.87 14.76
C LYS A 238 -2.34 9.20 16.11
N SER A 239 -3.27 9.32 17.06
CA SER A 239 -3.14 8.73 18.40
C SER A 239 -3.06 7.19 18.39
N GLN A 240 -3.75 6.53 17.46
CA GLN A 240 -3.63 5.07 17.31
C GLN A 240 -2.28 4.68 16.71
N LEU A 241 -1.81 5.42 15.71
CA LEU A 241 -0.50 5.15 15.10
C LEU A 241 0.66 5.43 16.06
N GLU A 242 0.55 6.44 16.92
CA GLU A 242 1.51 6.73 18.01
C GLU A 242 1.65 5.55 18.98
N LEU A 243 0.56 4.84 19.27
CA LEU A 243 0.58 3.62 20.09
C LEU A 243 1.20 2.43 19.34
N ILE A 244 0.87 2.26 18.06
CA ILE A 244 1.30 1.11 17.25
C ILE A 244 2.77 1.20 16.85
N ALA A 245 3.24 2.38 16.43
CA ALA A 245 4.53 2.53 15.74
C ALA A 245 5.74 1.98 16.53
N PRO A 246 5.88 2.22 17.85
CA PRO A 246 6.97 1.62 18.63
C PRO A 246 6.92 0.09 18.69
N THR A 247 5.72 -0.48 18.86
CA THR A 247 5.53 -1.94 18.87
C THR A 247 5.78 -2.55 17.48
N TRP A 248 5.30 -1.89 16.43
CA TRP A 248 5.55 -2.27 15.04
C TRP A 248 7.05 -2.31 14.73
N MET A 249 7.81 -1.28 15.13
CA MET A 249 9.27 -1.26 15.02
C MET A 249 9.92 -2.44 15.73
N ASN A 250 9.58 -2.64 17.01
CA ASN A 250 10.20 -3.68 17.82
C ASN A 250 9.90 -5.09 17.30
N ILE A 251 8.66 -5.36 16.89
CA ILE A 251 8.28 -6.66 16.33
C ILE A 251 8.97 -6.88 14.98
N SER A 252 9.08 -5.84 14.13
CA SER A 252 9.79 -5.94 12.85
C SER A 252 11.26 -6.33 13.06
N LEU A 253 11.95 -5.69 14.02
CA LEU A 253 13.32 -6.05 14.38
C LEU A 253 13.41 -7.46 14.99
N TYR A 254 12.46 -7.82 15.86
CA TYR A 254 12.48 -9.14 16.48
C TYR A 254 12.28 -10.25 15.45
N MET A 255 11.29 -10.12 14.58
CA MET A 255 11.06 -11.04 13.47
C MET A 255 12.28 -11.14 12.55
N LYS A 256 12.95 -10.02 12.25
CA LYS A 256 14.14 -10.05 11.39
C LYS A 256 15.31 -10.83 12.02
N ASN A 257 15.37 -10.90 13.35
CA ASN A 257 16.38 -11.68 14.07
C ASN A 257 15.95 -13.13 14.36
N ASP A 258 14.71 -13.51 14.06
CA ASP A 258 14.21 -14.89 14.15
C ASP A 258 14.25 -15.54 12.77
N ILE A 259 15.18 -16.50 12.60
CA ILE A 259 15.40 -17.21 11.33
C ILE A 259 14.09 -17.81 10.79
N GLU A 260 13.26 -18.42 11.65
CA GLU A 260 12.00 -19.04 11.20
C GLU A 260 11.00 -18.00 10.68
N ALA A 261 10.95 -16.82 11.30
CA ALA A 261 10.06 -15.74 10.90
C ALA A 261 10.58 -15.00 9.65
N ASP A 262 11.88 -14.72 9.57
CA ASP A 262 12.52 -14.07 8.41
C ASP A 262 12.40 -14.94 7.16
N GLU A 263 12.62 -16.26 7.28
CA GLU A 263 12.41 -17.19 6.17
C GLU A 263 10.94 -17.30 5.76
N ALA A 264 10.01 -17.35 6.72
CA ALA A 264 8.59 -17.53 6.42
C ALA A 264 7.91 -16.28 5.85
N PHE A 265 8.22 -15.09 6.37
CA PHE A 265 7.58 -13.85 5.97
C PHE A 265 8.40 -13.06 4.94
N GLY A 266 9.73 -13.19 4.95
CA GLY A 266 10.63 -12.57 3.98
C GLY A 266 10.33 -11.10 3.73
N TRP A 267 10.05 -10.76 2.47
CA TRP A 267 9.88 -9.37 2.04
C TRP A 267 8.63 -8.68 2.62
N VAL A 268 7.65 -9.42 3.15
CA VAL A 268 6.43 -8.88 3.81
C VAL A 268 6.49 -8.92 5.33
N LEU A 269 7.65 -9.25 5.92
CA LEU A 269 7.82 -9.38 7.36
C LEU A 269 7.37 -8.12 8.12
N GLU A 270 7.74 -6.95 7.62
CA GLU A 270 7.33 -5.68 8.22
C GLU A 270 5.79 -5.51 8.22
N MET A 271 5.11 -5.94 7.15
CA MET A 271 3.65 -5.89 7.06
C MET A 271 2.98 -6.79 8.11
N TYR A 272 3.52 -7.99 8.34
CA TYR A 272 3.07 -8.87 9.42
C TYR A 272 3.29 -8.22 10.79
N ALA A 273 4.44 -7.57 11.00
CA ALA A 273 4.71 -6.84 12.23
C ALA A 273 3.71 -5.69 12.46
N TYR A 274 3.33 -4.94 11.43
CA TYR A 274 2.30 -3.90 11.52
C TYR A 274 0.94 -4.47 11.91
N ALA A 275 0.50 -5.55 11.25
CA ALA A 275 -0.79 -6.19 11.53
C ALA A 275 -0.86 -6.76 12.95
N ILE A 276 0.22 -7.41 13.42
CA ILE A 276 0.33 -7.93 14.78
C ILE A 276 0.37 -6.79 15.80
N ALA A 277 1.17 -5.74 15.58
CA ALA A 277 1.24 -4.59 16.47
C ALA A 277 -0.11 -3.88 16.60
N SER A 278 -0.83 -3.71 15.49
CA SER A 278 -2.20 -3.18 15.50
C SER A 278 -3.13 -4.02 16.39
N SER A 279 -3.03 -5.34 16.27
CA SER A 279 -3.87 -6.28 17.04
C SER A 279 -3.54 -6.30 18.53
N ILE A 280 -2.26 -6.21 18.90
CA ILE A 280 -1.81 -6.09 20.30
C ILE A 280 -2.45 -4.86 20.96
N HIS A 281 -2.53 -3.75 20.24
CA HIS A 281 -3.14 -2.51 20.72
C HIS A 281 -4.66 -2.44 20.52
N GLY A 282 -5.29 -3.55 20.13
CA GLY A 282 -6.74 -3.63 19.94
C GLY A 282 -7.27 -2.82 18.76
N VAL A 283 -6.41 -2.41 17.82
CA VAL A 283 -6.79 -1.62 16.65
C VAL A 283 -7.19 -2.55 15.51
N LYS A 284 -8.49 -2.55 15.18
CA LYS A 284 -9.10 -3.32 14.09
C LYS A 284 -9.37 -2.41 12.90
N HIS A 285 -9.09 -2.88 11.69
CA HIS A 285 -9.27 -2.10 10.47
C HIS A 285 -10.56 -2.46 9.73
N VAL A 286 -11.18 -1.47 9.08
CA VAL A 286 -12.10 -1.69 7.98
C VAL A 286 -11.28 -2.02 6.74
N LEU A 287 -11.50 -3.20 6.18
CA LEU A 287 -10.81 -3.65 4.97
C LEU A 287 -11.46 -3.03 3.72
N ARG A 288 -10.67 -2.26 2.96
CA ARG A 288 -11.11 -1.50 1.79
C ARG A 288 -10.51 -2.07 0.51
N LYS A 289 -11.27 -2.92 -0.19
CA LYS A 289 -10.89 -3.41 -1.52
C LYS A 289 -10.92 -2.31 -2.58
N ASP A 290 -11.68 -1.25 -2.32
CA ASP A 290 -11.80 -0.08 -3.16
C ASP A 290 -10.69 0.97 -2.94
N PHE A 291 -9.73 0.70 -2.05
CA PHE A 291 -8.68 1.68 -1.73
C PHE A 291 -7.69 1.84 -2.89
N MET A 292 -7.23 0.75 -3.49
CA MET A 292 -6.27 0.78 -4.59
C MET A 292 -6.47 -0.34 -5.61
N VAL A 293 -5.87 -0.16 -6.80
CA VAL A 293 -5.63 -1.20 -7.81
C VAL A 293 -4.14 -1.55 -7.90
N GLN A 294 -3.86 -2.76 -8.37
CA GLN A 294 -2.52 -3.28 -8.64
C GLN A 294 -2.44 -3.81 -10.09
N PRO A 295 -2.22 -2.95 -11.08
CA PRO A 295 -1.99 -3.38 -12.45
C PRO A 295 -0.72 -4.25 -12.55
N PRO A 296 -0.67 -5.23 -13.46
CA PRO A 296 -1.66 -5.51 -14.51
C PRO A 296 -2.82 -6.42 -14.04
N TRP A 297 -2.92 -6.75 -12.76
CA TRP A 297 -3.91 -7.71 -12.23
C TRP A 297 -5.31 -7.12 -12.14
N ASP A 298 -5.41 -5.88 -11.65
CA ASP A 298 -6.67 -5.13 -11.64
C ASP A 298 -6.79 -4.35 -12.94
N LEU A 299 -7.82 -4.62 -13.74
CA LEU A 299 -7.97 -4.09 -15.10
C LEU A 299 -8.58 -2.67 -15.16
N GLU A 300 -9.39 -2.32 -14.15
CA GLU A 300 -10.19 -1.09 -14.12
C GLU A 300 -9.93 -0.31 -12.84
N VAL A 301 -9.76 1.01 -13.00
CA VAL A 301 -9.67 1.93 -11.86
C VAL A 301 -11.05 2.08 -11.24
N ALA A 302 -12.08 2.35 -12.06
CA ALA A 302 -13.46 2.53 -11.64
C ALA A 302 -13.56 3.45 -10.40
N GLU A 303 -14.22 3.00 -9.32
CA GLU A 303 -14.41 3.78 -8.09
C GLU A 303 -13.18 3.87 -7.17
N LYS A 304 -12.06 3.25 -7.52
CA LYS A 304 -10.87 3.15 -6.65
C LYS A 304 -10.01 4.41 -6.69
N TYR A 305 -9.22 4.66 -5.66
CA TYR A 305 -8.56 5.96 -5.43
C TYR A 305 -7.08 6.01 -5.79
N ILE A 306 -6.41 4.86 -5.77
CA ILE A 306 -4.96 4.76 -5.91
C ILE A 306 -4.61 3.69 -6.94
N ILE A 307 -3.65 3.98 -7.81
CA ILE A 307 -2.92 2.98 -8.58
C ILE A 307 -1.61 2.68 -7.85
N HIS A 308 -1.38 1.42 -7.49
CA HIS A 308 -0.11 0.93 -6.94
C HIS A 308 0.66 0.19 -8.04
N TYR A 309 1.63 0.87 -8.66
CA TYR A 309 2.36 0.36 -9.83
C TYR A 309 3.54 -0.55 -9.44
N THR A 310 3.24 -1.59 -8.67
CA THR A 310 4.27 -2.47 -8.10
C THR A 310 4.79 -3.52 -9.07
N TYR A 311 3.96 -4.00 -9.99
CA TYR A 311 4.27 -5.07 -10.94
C TYR A 311 4.71 -4.53 -12.29
N GLY A 312 5.53 -5.31 -13.00
CA GLY A 312 5.83 -5.06 -14.41
C GLY A 312 4.58 -5.26 -15.27
N CYS A 313 4.33 -4.32 -16.16
CA CYS A 313 3.27 -4.36 -17.16
C CYS A 313 3.92 -4.71 -18.51
N ASP A 314 3.80 -5.97 -18.90
CA ASP A 314 4.41 -6.52 -20.12
C ASP A 314 3.32 -6.93 -21.10
N TYR A 315 3.27 -6.32 -22.28
CA TYR A 315 2.22 -6.54 -23.26
C TYR A 315 2.78 -6.74 -24.67
N THR A 316 2.07 -7.50 -25.50
CA THR A 316 2.26 -7.44 -26.96
C THR A 316 1.74 -6.11 -27.51
N MET A 317 2.11 -5.76 -28.74
CA MET A 317 1.60 -4.56 -29.43
C MET A 317 0.09 -4.64 -29.75
N GLN A 318 -0.55 -5.79 -29.52
CA GLN A 318 -2.01 -5.97 -29.62
C GLN A 318 -2.70 -5.91 -28.25
N GLY A 319 -1.99 -5.51 -27.19
CA GLY A 319 -2.56 -5.34 -25.85
C GLY A 319 -2.76 -6.63 -25.05
N VAL A 320 -2.05 -7.71 -25.41
CA VAL A 320 -2.14 -9.00 -24.68
C VAL A 320 -1.03 -9.08 -23.62
N LEU A 321 -1.40 -9.30 -22.37
CA LEU A 321 -0.47 -9.44 -21.23
C LEU A 321 0.45 -10.66 -21.42
N THR A 322 1.77 -10.46 -21.30
CA THR A 322 2.78 -11.52 -21.48
C THR A 322 3.32 -12.00 -20.13
N TYR A 323 2.67 -12.98 -19.53
CA TYR A 323 3.05 -13.52 -18.22
C TYR A 323 4.48 -14.06 -18.17
N GLY A 324 5.25 -13.60 -17.17
CA GLY A 324 6.60 -14.09 -16.89
C GLY A 324 7.63 -13.82 -17.98
N LYS A 325 7.32 -12.96 -18.96
CA LYS A 325 8.19 -12.62 -20.08
C LYS A 325 8.19 -11.12 -20.32
N ILE A 326 9.32 -10.60 -20.78
CA ILE A 326 9.42 -9.20 -21.23
C ILE A 326 8.54 -9.06 -22.48
N GLY A 327 7.56 -8.16 -22.40
CA GLY A 327 6.63 -7.86 -23.50
C GLY A 327 7.29 -7.04 -24.60
N GLU A 328 6.61 -6.93 -25.74
CA GLU A 328 7.01 -6.03 -26.84
C GLU A 328 6.91 -4.56 -26.41
N TRP A 329 5.86 -4.25 -25.63
CA TRP A 329 5.75 -3.04 -24.83
C TRP A 329 5.90 -3.41 -23.35
N ARG A 330 6.72 -2.64 -22.62
CA ARG A 330 6.94 -2.86 -21.19
C ARG A 330 6.94 -1.55 -20.43
N PHE A 331 6.26 -1.56 -19.29
CA PHE A 331 6.55 -0.65 -18.20
C PHE A 331 6.87 -1.43 -16.91
N ASP A 332 8.08 -1.27 -16.40
CA ASP A 332 8.43 -1.69 -15.04
C ASP A 332 9.27 -0.60 -14.39
N LYS A 333 8.85 -0.14 -13.21
CA LYS A 333 9.59 0.85 -12.42
C LYS A 333 11.02 0.39 -12.12
N ARG A 334 11.28 -0.92 -12.05
CA ARG A 334 12.64 -1.50 -11.85
C ARG A 334 13.55 -1.35 -13.07
N SER A 335 13.04 -0.92 -14.22
CA SER A 335 13.87 -0.45 -15.34
C SER A 335 14.48 0.94 -15.08
N TYR A 336 14.02 1.64 -14.04
CA TYR A 336 14.35 3.04 -13.72
C TYR A 336 14.95 3.19 -12.31
N LEU A 337 15.88 2.29 -11.95
CA LEU A 337 16.54 2.29 -10.63
C LEU A 337 17.52 3.47 -10.45
N LEU A 338 18.22 3.83 -11.52
CA LEU A 338 19.33 4.81 -11.48
C LEU A 338 18.91 6.22 -11.91
N SER A 339 17.73 6.37 -12.50
CA SER A 339 17.22 7.62 -13.06
C SER A 339 15.70 7.58 -13.20
N ALA A 340 15.07 8.74 -13.24
CA ALA A 340 13.66 8.85 -13.58
C ALA A 340 13.35 8.27 -14.98
N PRO A 341 12.11 7.80 -15.22
CA PRO A 341 11.65 7.49 -16.57
C PRO A 341 11.79 8.70 -17.52
N PRO A 342 12.04 8.48 -18.81
CA PRO A 342 12.09 9.56 -19.80
C PRO A 342 10.72 10.26 -19.89
N ARG A 343 10.71 11.55 -20.27
CA ARG A 343 9.45 12.32 -20.36
C ARG A 343 8.50 11.82 -21.45
N ASN A 344 9.02 11.16 -22.47
CA ASN A 344 8.31 10.65 -23.62
C ASN A 344 8.22 9.12 -23.57
N LEU A 345 7.71 8.59 -22.45
CA LEU A 345 7.39 7.16 -22.37
C LEU A 345 6.40 6.79 -23.48
N SER A 346 6.64 5.64 -24.11
CA SER A 346 5.70 5.08 -25.07
C SER A 346 4.38 4.76 -24.37
N LEU A 347 3.28 5.30 -24.90
CA LEU A 347 1.94 4.94 -24.44
C LEU A 347 1.71 3.43 -24.61
N PRO A 348 0.92 2.80 -23.74
CA PRO A 348 0.53 1.41 -23.89
C PRO A 348 -0.20 1.17 -25.22
N PRO A 349 -0.01 0.00 -25.85
CA PRO A 349 -0.71 -0.35 -27.09
C PRO A 349 -2.24 -0.42 -26.90
N PRO A 350 -3.02 -0.29 -27.99
CA PRO A 350 -4.46 -0.52 -27.93
C PRO A 350 -4.81 -1.88 -27.34
N GLY A 351 -5.84 -1.95 -26.51
CA GLY A 351 -6.28 -3.18 -25.84
C GLY A 351 -5.68 -3.38 -24.43
N VAL A 352 -4.69 -2.57 -24.05
CA VAL A 352 -4.19 -2.55 -22.66
C VAL A 352 -5.26 -1.99 -21.71
N PRO A 353 -5.45 -2.59 -20.51
CA PRO A 353 -6.47 -2.17 -19.56
C PRO A 353 -6.35 -0.72 -19.09
N GLU A 354 -7.49 -0.12 -18.75
CA GLU A 354 -7.63 1.26 -18.26
C GLU A 354 -6.66 1.57 -17.09
N SER A 355 -6.52 0.62 -16.17
CA SER A 355 -5.65 0.75 -15.00
C SER A 355 -4.17 0.92 -15.33
N VAL A 356 -3.72 0.43 -16.48
CA VAL A 356 -2.35 0.62 -17.01
C VAL A 356 -2.28 1.87 -17.87
N VAL A 357 -3.34 2.21 -18.62
CA VAL A 357 -3.39 3.44 -19.42
C VAL A 357 -3.32 4.68 -18.55
N ASN A 358 -4.09 4.72 -17.44
CA ASN A 358 -4.12 5.84 -16.48
C ASN A 358 -2.78 6.08 -15.75
N TYR A 359 -1.77 5.25 -15.99
CA TYR A 359 -0.40 5.44 -15.53
C TYR A 359 0.35 6.56 -16.28
N PHE A 360 0.05 6.74 -17.57
CA PHE A 360 0.74 7.63 -18.51
C PHE A 360 -0.10 8.85 -18.84
#